data_AF-A0A953BS52-F1
#
_entry.id   AF-A0A953BS52-F1
#
_cell.length_a   1.000
_cell.length_b   1.000
_cell.length_c   1.000
_cell.angle_alpha   90.00
_cell.angle_beta   90.00
_cell.angle_gamma   90.00
#
_symmetry.space_group_name_H-M   'P 1'
#
loop_
_entity.id
_entity.type
_entity.pdbx_description
1 polymer ?
#
loop_
_entity_poly.entity_id
_entity_poly.type
_entity_poly.pdbx_seq_one_letter_code
_entity_poly.pdbx_strand_id
1 'polypeptide(L)'
;MARTASIGKMSVAALQAEIARRQRAVSGLVRERNKLVGKLNRIDAAIRAAGGSIGGGRVASISGRRRAKNKMSLAEALHALLKGKTMSVTEAAAKVQEAGYKTTSPKNFRTMVNQTLINHNTMFKRVGRGQYTSK
;
A
#
# COMPACT_ATOMS: atom_id res chain seq x y z
N MET A 1 32.11 7.01 15.72
CA MET A 1 31.67 5.92 16.62
C MET A 1 32.52 5.95 17.87
N ALA A 2 31.93 6.06 19.06
CA ALA A 2 32.67 5.95 20.32
C ALA A 2 31.73 5.50 21.45
N ARG A 3 32.30 4.77 22.44
CA ARG A 3 31.83 4.59 23.83
C ARG A 3 31.08 3.31 24.24
N THR A 4 31.43 2.13 23.75
CA THR A 4 31.03 0.89 24.48
C THR A 4 31.85 0.69 25.77
N ALA A 5 33.14 1.06 25.76
CA ALA A 5 34.03 0.88 26.93
C ALA A 5 33.80 1.85 28.11
N SER A 6 32.91 2.84 27.99
CA SER A 6 32.74 3.92 28.99
C SER A 6 31.53 3.74 29.91
N ILE A 7 30.53 2.93 29.53
CA ILE A 7 29.24 2.86 30.24
C ILE A 7 29.36 2.13 31.58
N GLY A 8 30.17 1.07 31.65
CA GLY A 8 30.36 0.28 32.88
C GLY A 8 31.14 0.99 34.00
N LYS A 9 31.70 2.17 33.74
CA LYS A 9 32.45 2.98 34.73
C LYS A 9 31.69 4.24 35.20
N MET A 10 30.51 4.49 34.67
CA MET A 10 29.70 5.67 35.01
C MET A 10 28.79 5.38 36.20
N SER A 11 28.60 6.38 37.07
CA SER A 11 27.59 6.28 38.14
C SER A 11 26.18 6.23 37.54
N VAL A 12 25.23 5.66 38.28
CA VAL A 12 23.82 5.61 37.87
C VAL A 12 23.26 7.00 37.58
N ALA A 13 23.63 8.00 38.40
CA ALA A 13 23.23 9.40 38.18
C ALA A 13 23.77 9.95 36.84
N ALA A 14 25.02 9.64 36.48
CA ALA A 14 25.60 10.06 35.20
C ALA A 14 24.95 9.35 34.00
N LEU A 15 24.56 8.08 34.16
CA LEU A 15 23.79 7.34 33.14
C LEU A 15 22.40 7.96 32.93
N GLN A 16 21.70 8.30 34.01
CA GLN A 16 20.40 8.96 33.94
C GLN A 16 20.48 10.33 33.25
N ALA A 17 21.50 11.13 33.56
CA ALA A 17 21.74 12.42 32.90
C ALA A 17 21.99 12.27 31.39
N GLU A 18 22.76 11.25 30.98
CA GLU A 18 23.03 10.97 29.57
C GLU A 18 21.78 10.48 28.83
N ILE A 19 20.95 9.65 29.47
CA ILE A 19 19.65 9.23 28.91
C ILE A 19 18.76 10.46 28.68
N ALA A 20 18.63 11.35 29.67
CA ALA A 20 17.84 12.57 29.56
C ALA A 20 18.37 13.50 28.45
N ARG A 21 19.69 13.62 28.30
CA ARG A 21 20.32 14.38 27.20
C ARG A 21 19.95 13.79 25.83
N ARG A 22 20.03 12.46 25.67
CA ARG A 22 19.68 11.78 24.41
C ARG A 22 18.20 11.89 24.07
N GLN A 23 17.32 11.73 25.05
CA GLN A 23 15.87 11.87 24.85
C GLN A 23 15.51 13.27 24.34
N ARG A 24 16.11 14.32 24.92
CA ARG A 24 15.94 15.70 24.46
C ARG A 24 16.42 15.88 23.01
N ALA A 25 17.61 15.37 22.68
CA ALA A 25 18.14 15.46 21.31
C ALA A 25 17.25 14.74 20.29
N VAL A 26 16.76 13.55 20.61
CA VAL A 26 15.85 12.79 19.73
C VAL A 26 14.55 13.56 19.48
N SER A 27 13.98 14.19 20.50
CA SER A 27 12.74 14.97 20.34
C SER A 27 12.90 16.13 19.34
N GLY A 28 14.06 16.80 19.34
CA GLY A 28 14.38 17.85 18.37
C GLY A 28 14.51 17.31 16.95
N LEU A 29 15.26 16.22 16.78
CA LEU A 29 15.44 15.56 15.48
C LEU A 29 14.13 15.04 14.89
N VAL A 30 13.21 14.52 15.72
CA VAL A 30 11.87 14.08 15.26
C VAL A 30 11.05 15.27 14.75
N ARG A 31 11.07 16.41 15.44
CA ARG A 31 10.39 17.62 14.98
C ARG A 31 10.94 18.12 13.66
N GLU A 32 12.27 18.15 13.51
CA GLU A 32 12.94 18.54 12.28
C GLU A 32 12.60 17.59 11.13
N ARG A 33 12.68 16.27 11.36
CA ARG A 33 12.25 15.25 10.40
C ARG A 33 10.81 15.47 9.94
N ASN A 34 9.88 15.73 10.85
CA ASN A 34 8.48 15.97 10.49
C ASN A 34 8.30 17.23 9.64
N LYS A 35 9.03 18.30 9.96
CA LYS A 35 9.04 19.53 9.15
C LYS A 35 9.57 19.29 7.74
N LEU A 36 10.66 18.54 7.61
CA LEU A 36 11.26 18.18 6.31
C LEU A 36 10.35 17.27 5.49
N VAL A 37 9.72 16.26 6.10
CA VAL A 37 8.71 15.41 5.43
C VAL A 37 7.55 16.26 4.91
N GLY A 38 7.07 17.23 5.70
CA GLY A 38 6.03 18.16 5.25
C GLY A 38 6.44 18.97 4.02
N LYS A 39 7.68 19.47 3.97
CA LYS A 39 8.23 20.18 2.80
C LYS A 39 8.36 19.26 1.59
N LEU A 40 8.89 18.05 1.79
CA LEU A 40 9.06 17.05 0.75
C LEU A 40 7.71 16.73 0.09
N ASN A 41 6.67 16.47 0.90
CA ASN A 41 5.32 16.20 0.41
C ASN A 41 4.75 17.34 -0.46
N ARG A 42 5.07 18.61 -0.15
CA ARG A 42 4.64 19.76 -0.96
C ARG A 42 5.34 19.78 -2.31
N ILE A 43 6.65 19.54 -2.33
CA ILE A 43 7.44 19.43 -3.56
C ILE A 43 6.91 18.26 -4.41
N ASP A 44 6.66 17.11 -3.80
CA ASP A 44 6.10 15.94 -4.49
C ASP A 44 4.70 16.20 -5.06
N ALA A 45 3.89 17.04 -4.40
CA ALA A 45 2.61 17.48 -4.93
C ALA A 45 2.78 18.42 -6.14
N ALA A 46 3.72 19.36 -6.08
CA ALA A 46 4.04 20.26 -7.18
C ALA A 46 4.58 19.53 -8.42
N ILE A 47 5.50 18.57 -8.23
CA ILE A 47 6.04 17.73 -9.31
C ILE A 47 4.91 16.97 -10.01
N ARG A 48 3.98 16.38 -9.23
CA ARG A 48 2.81 15.69 -9.80
C ARG A 48 1.86 16.63 -10.52
N ALA A 49 1.61 17.83 -9.98
CA ALA A 49 0.76 18.83 -10.63
C ALA A 49 1.36 19.29 -11.97
N ALA A 50 2.69 19.35 -12.07
CA ALA A 50 3.41 19.64 -13.30
C ALA A 50 3.51 18.44 -14.28
N GLY A 51 2.84 17.32 -14.00
CA GLY A 51 2.87 16.12 -14.85
C GLY A 51 4.13 15.27 -14.73
N GLY A 52 5.04 15.61 -13.81
CA GLY A 52 6.25 14.84 -13.53
C GLY A 52 5.99 13.61 -12.66
N SER A 53 6.88 12.62 -12.77
CA SER A 53 6.92 11.47 -11.87
C SER A 53 8.28 11.40 -11.19
N ILE A 54 8.30 11.22 -9.86
CA ILE A 54 9.54 11.00 -9.12
C ILE A 54 9.90 9.52 -9.32
N GLY A 55 10.66 9.26 -10.37
CA GLY A 55 11.22 7.93 -10.63
C GLY A 55 12.38 7.63 -9.68
N GLY A 56 12.40 6.42 -9.12
CA GLY A 56 13.57 5.89 -8.41
C GLY A 56 13.72 6.39 -6.97
N GLY A 57 13.04 5.74 -6.04
CA GLY A 57 13.31 5.97 -4.62
C GLY A 57 12.41 5.14 -3.74
N ARG A 58 12.97 4.08 -3.13
CA ARG A 58 12.35 3.32 -2.03
C ARG A 58 12.18 4.14 -0.74
N VAL A 59 12.17 5.46 -0.81
CA VAL A 59 11.57 6.27 0.24
C VAL A 59 10.10 6.30 -0.11
N ALA A 60 9.35 5.41 0.53
CA ALA A 60 7.91 5.38 0.47
C ALA A 60 7.38 6.81 0.61
N SER A 61 6.98 7.40 -0.53
CA SER A 61 5.98 8.43 -0.53
C SER A 61 4.85 7.90 0.35
N ILE A 62 4.71 8.49 1.55
CA ILE A 62 3.58 8.25 2.44
C ILE A 62 2.27 8.68 1.73
N SER A 63 2.37 9.41 0.61
CA SER A 63 1.35 9.41 -0.43
C SER A 63 1.48 8.15 -1.29
N GLY A 64 1.29 6.98 -0.67
CA GLY A 64 1.14 5.72 -1.37
C GLY A 64 0.10 5.90 -2.47
N ARG A 65 0.36 5.33 -3.65
CA ARG A 65 -0.61 5.26 -4.76
C ARG A 65 -2.00 5.04 -4.16
N ARG A 66 -2.86 6.07 -4.17
CA ARG A 66 -4.14 6.07 -3.44
C ARG A 66 -4.90 4.85 -3.91
N ARG A 67 -4.95 3.78 -3.12
CA ARG A 67 -5.69 2.57 -3.47
C ARG A 67 -7.16 2.97 -3.61
N ALA A 68 -7.83 2.46 -4.64
CA ALA A 68 -9.26 2.62 -4.77
C ALA A 68 -9.93 2.04 -3.51
N LYS A 69 -10.80 2.84 -2.86
CA LYS A 69 -11.58 2.38 -1.72
C LYS A 69 -12.86 1.73 -2.25
N ASN A 70 -12.93 0.41 -2.15
CA ASN A 70 -14.11 -0.39 -2.47
C ASN A 70 -14.74 -0.93 -1.19
N LYS A 71 -16.05 -1.18 -1.22
CA LYS A 71 -16.80 -1.73 -0.07
C LYS A 71 -16.42 -3.20 0.22
N MET A 72 -15.98 -3.92 -0.79
CA MET A 72 -15.60 -5.33 -0.74
C MET A 72 -14.33 -5.56 -1.56
N SER A 73 -13.63 -6.65 -1.28
CA SER A 73 -12.47 -7.09 -2.05
C SER A 73 -12.86 -7.49 -3.47
N LEU A 74 -11.89 -7.56 -4.38
CA LEU A 74 -12.14 -8.02 -5.75
C LEU A 74 -12.66 -9.46 -5.79
N ALA A 75 -12.17 -10.32 -4.90
CA ALA A 75 -12.60 -11.72 -4.81
C ALA A 75 -14.07 -11.82 -4.36
N GLU A 76 -14.48 -11.07 -3.32
CA GLU A 76 -15.87 -11.05 -2.86
C GLU A 76 -16.81 -10.48 -3.91
N ALA A 77 -16.42 -9.39 -4.58
CA ALA A 77 -17.19 -8.79 -5.68
C ALA A 77 -17.41 -9.79 -6.83
N LEU A 78 -16.35 -10.51 -7.21
CA LEU A 78 -16.43 -11.54 -8.25
C LEU A 78 -17.24 -12.76 -7.79
N HIS A 79 -17.15 -13.17 -6.53
CA HIS A 79 -17.93 -14.30 -6.00
C HIS A 79 -19.42 -13.99 -5.99
N ALA A 80 -19.81 -12.80 -5.53
CA ALA A 80 -21.19 -12.33 -5.59
C ALA A 80 -21.72 -12.24 -7.03
N LEU A 81 -20.89 -11.76 -7.97
CA LEU A 81 -21.25 -11.66 -9.39
C LEU A 81 -21.40 -13.03 -10.07
N LEU A 82 -20.53 -13.97 -9.75
CA LEU A 82 -20.48 -15.31 -10.35
C LEU A 82 -21.45 -16.31 -9.70
N LYS A 83 -22.20 -15.90 -8.66
CA LYS A 83 -23.16 -16.76 -7.98
C LYS A 83 -24.25 -17.24 -8.94
N GLY A 84 -24.22 -18.53 -9.26
CA GLY A 84 -25.17 -19.17 -10.17
C GLY A 84 -24.98 -18.82 -11.66
N LYS A 85 -23.85 -18.19 -12.04
CA LYS A 85 -23.57 -17.78 -13.42
C LYS A 85 -22.13 -18.08 -13.81
N THR A 86 -21.95 -18.61 -15.01
CA THR A 86 -20.62 -18.76 -15.63
C THR A 86 -20.40 -17.59 -16.57
N MET A 87 -19.23 -16.94 -16.50
CA MET A 87 -18.87 -15.87 -17.41
C MET A 87 -17.37 -15.81 -17.66
N SER A 88 -17.01 -15.14 -18.76
CA SER A 88 -15.63 -14.96 -19.15
C SER A 88 -14.94 -13.93 -18.26
N VAL A 89 -13.61 -13.99 -18.19
CA VAL A 89 -12.79 -12.97 -17.51
C VAL A 89 -13.10 -11.55 -18.01
N THR A 90 -13.34 -11.39 -19.32
CA THR A 90 -13.62 -10.09 -19.94
C THR A 90 -14.98 -9.54 -19.48
N GLU A 91 -16.02 -10.38 -19.49
CA GLU A 91 -17.35 -10.00 -19.03
C GLU A 91 -17.38 -9.73 -17.52
N ALA A 92 -16.70 -10.57 -16.73
CA ALA A 92 -16.60 -10.38 -15.29
C ALA A 92 -15.92 -9.05 -14.94
N ALA A 93 -14.87 -8.66 -15.68
CA ALA A 93 -14.20 -7.37 -15.48
C ALA A 93 -15.15 -6.18 -15.76
N ALA A 94 -15.91 -6.23 -16.86
CA ALA A 94 -16.87 -5.18 -17.20
C ALA A 94 -17.99 -5.08 -16.14
N LYS A 95 -18.61 -6.20 -15.79
CA LYS A 95 -19.74 -6.23 -14.84
C LYS A 95 -19.34 -5.86 -13.41
N VAL A 96 -18.14 -6.21 -12.96
CA VAL A 96 -17.63 -5.76 -11.65
C VAL A 96 -17.45 -4.25 -11.60
N GLN A 97 -17.01 -3.63 -12.70
CA GLN A 97 -16.90 -2.16 -12.79
C GLN A 97 -18.27 -1.49 -12.87
N GLU A 98 -19.21 -2.07 -13.63
CA GLU A 98 -20.60 -1.62 -13.72
C GLU A 98 -21.31 -1.70 -12.36
N ALA A 99 -21.02 -2.74 -11.58
CA ALA A 99 -21.46 -2.88 -10.19
C ALA A 99 -20.80 -1.88 -9.22
N GLY A 100 -19.94 -0.99 -9.72
CA GLY A 100 -19.35 0.12 -8.97
C GLY A 100 -17.97 -0.15 -8.37
N TYR A 101 -17.30 -1.24 -8.74
CA TYR A 101 -15.93 -1.50 -8.29
C TYR A 101 -14.94 -0.53 -8.93
N LYS A 102 -14.26 0.25 -8.09
CA LYS A 102 -13.27 1.24 -8.52
C LYS A 102 -11.90 0.59 -8.63
N THR A 103 -11.19 0.85 -9.73
CA THR A 103 -9.79 0.44 -9.92
C THR A 103 -8.93 1.63 -10.30
N THR A 104 -7.70 1.66 -9.78
CA THR A 104 -6.69 2.67 -10.14
C THR A 104 -5.78 2.22 -11.28
N SER A 105 -6.05 1.05 -11.86
CA SER A 105 -5.26 0.45 -12.92
C SER A 105 -6.17 -0.10 -14.03
N PRO A 106 -6.90 0.77 -14.76
CA PRO A 106 -7.89 0.33 -15.75
C PRO A 106 -7.28 -0.56 -16.84
N LYS A 107 -6.09 -0.19 -17.34
CA LYS A 107 -5.38 -0.93 -18.40
C LYS A 107 -5.06 -2.39 -18.04
N ASN A 108 -4.77 -2.67 -16.77
CA ASN A 108 -4.36 -4.00 -16.29
C ASN A 108 -5.48 -4.73 -15.55
N PHE A 109 -6.68 -4.16 -15.49
CA PHE A 109 -7.75 -4.68 -14.64
C PHE A 109 -8.19 -6.10 -15.03
N ARG A 110 -8.28 -6.39 -16.34
CA ARG A 110 -8.59 -7.73 -16.84
C ARG A 110 -7.59 -8.79 -16.34
N THR A 111 -6.30 -8.45 -16.33
CA THR A 111 -5.24 -9.33 -15.82
C THR A 111 -5.39 -9.55 -14.31
N MET A 112 -5.73 -8.50 -13.55
CA MET A 112 -5.99 -8.61 -12.11
C MET A 112 -7.19 -9.51 -11.80
N VAL A 113 -8.27 -9.38 -12.58
CA VAL A 113 -9.46 -10.24 -12.49
C VAL A 113 -9.07 -11.70 -12.78
N ASN A 114 -8.33 -11.94 -13.87
CA ASN A 114 -7.86 -13.29 -14.21
C ASN A 114 -7.01 -13.91 -13.09
N GLN A 115 -6.04 -13.16 -12.56
CA GLN A 115 -5.20 -13.61 -11.45
C GLN A 115 -6.03 -13.92 -10.20
N THR A 116 -7.04 -13.09 -9.91
CA THR A 116 -7.91 -13.30 -8.75
C THR A 116 -8.72 -14.60 -8.90
N LEU A 117 -9.29 -14.84 -10.08
CA LEU A 117 -10.05 -16.05 -10.39
C LEU A 117 -9.19 -17.31 -10.37
N ILE A 118 -7.91 -17.23 -10.77
CA ILE A 118 -6.96 -18.35 -10.73
C ILE A 118 -6.51 -18.64 -9.30
N ASN A 119 -6.16 -17.60 -8.53
CA ASN A 119 -5.52 -17.76 -7.23
C ASN A 119 -6.50 -18.12 -6.10
N HIS A 120 -7.78 -17.78 -6.23
CA HIS A 120 -8.80 -18.08 -5.21
C HIS A 120 -9.58 -19.34 -5.58
N ASN A 121 -8.87 -20.47 -5.67
CA ASN A 121 -9.43 -21.76 -6.05
C ASN A 121 -10.49 -22.32 -5.07
N THR A 122 -10.58 -21.77 -3.86
CA THR A 122 -11.62 -22.08 -2.87
C THR A 122 -12.95 -21.40 -3.21
N MET A 123 -12.92 -20.22 -3.82
CA MET A 123 -14.09 -19.41 -4.16
C MET A 123 -14.55 -19.60 -5.61
N PHE A 124 -13.63 -19.97 -6.51
CA PHE A 124 -13.93 -20.07 -7.94
C PHE A 124 -13.61 -21.45 -8.51
N LYS A 125 -14.39 -21.84 -9.51
CA LYS A 125 -14.16 -23.03 -10.33
C LYS A 125 -14.03 -22.62 -11.79
N ARG A 126 -12.98 -23.11 -12.44
CA ARG A 126 -12.82 -22.98 -13.89
C ARG A 126 -13.71 -24.00 -14.58
N VAL A 127 -14.60 -23.54 -15.45
CA VAL A 127 -15.56 -24.38 -16.20
C VAL A 127 -15.06 -24.64 -17.62
N GLY A 128 -14.30 -23.71 -18.19
CA GLY A 128 -13.76 -23.81 -19.54
C GLY A 128 -12.57 -22.89 -19.78
N ARG A 129 -12.19 -22.67 -21.04
CA ARG A 129 -11.11 -21.74 -21.41
C ARG A 129 -11.52 -20.31 -21.07
N GLY A 130 -10.93 -19.76 -20.01
CA GLY A 130 -11.20 -18.38 -19.56
C GLY A 130 -12.61 -18.17 -18.98
N GLN A 131 -13.31 -19.25 -18.64
CA GLN A 131 -14.68 -19.24 -18.11
C GLN A 131 -14.68 -19.71 -16.65
N TYR A 132 -15.25 -18.91 -15.77
CA TYR A 132 -15.26 -19.16 -14.33
C TYR A 132 -16.67 -19.06 -13.74
N THR A 133 -16.91 -19.81 -12.68
CA THR A 133 -18.13 -19.77 -11.86
C THR A 133 -17.75 -19.74 -10.38
N SER A 134 -18.67 -19.29 -9.52
CA SER A 134 -18.50 -19.37 -8.07
C SER A 134 -18.60 -20.82 -7.60
N LYS A 135 -17.82 -21.19 -6.59
CA LYS A 135 -18.07 -22.37 -5.77
C LYS A 135 -19.07 -22.05 -4.66
#